data_AF-F1LQS0-F1
#
_entry.id   AF-F1LQS0-F1
#
_cell.length_a   1.000
_cell.length_b   1.000
_cell.length_c   1.000
_cell.angle_alpha   90.00
_cell.angle_beta   90.00
_cell.angle_gamma   90.00
#
_symmetry.space_group_name_H-M   'P 1'
#
loop_
_entity.id
_entity.type
_entity.pdbx_description
1 polymer ?
#
loop_
_entity_poly.entity_id
_entity_poly.type
_entity_poly.pdbx_seq_one_letter_code
_entity_poly.pdbx_strand_id
1 'polypeptide(L)'
;MRENSKLDEEIKKLEAELQSNAREFQIKENVPERKLKFTSVERPEDGDHFSNSSCSFQVNSQILYEVQRGQALITFEKEEVAQNVISMGTHVVQMEGTSVKVSAHPVPLSTGVRFQVHVDISKMKINVTGIPDELSEEQTRDKLELSFYKSKNGGGEVESVDYDRKSRSAVITFVVAGVADKILKKKTYPLYMNQKWYNVTVSPFIERRLEKYQVGCVQEDSTSDWIRRHSCR
;
A
#
# COMPACT_ATOMS: atom_id res chain seq x y z
N MET A 1 16.61 14.18 36.98
CA MET A 1 17.53 14.11 35.82
C MET A 1 17.85 12.69 35.34
N ARG A 2 17.62 11.62 36.11
CA ARG A 2 17.98 10.23 35.73
C ARG A 2 16.90 9.48 34.93
N GLU A 3 15.65 9.93 34.99
CA GLU A 3 14.53 9.33 34.24
C GLU A 3 14.49 9.78 32.79
N ASN A 4 14.78 11.06 32.51
CA ASN A 4 14.82 11.56 31.12
C ASN A 4 15.87 10.82 30.28
N SER A 5 17.05 10.54 30.84
CA SER A 5 18.09 9.81 30.10
C SER A 5 17.68 8.36 29.77
N LYS A 6 16.87 7.73 30.63
CA LYS A 6 16.40 6.35 30.41
C LYS A 6 15.30 6.31 29.33
N LEU A 7 14.41 7.30 29.34
CA LEU A 7 13.39 7.48 28.31
C LEU A 7 14.01 7.79 26.94
N ASP A 8 15.05 8.61 26.89
CA ASP A 8 15.76 8.92 25.64
C ASP A 8 16.43 7.67 25.03
N GLU A 9 17.00 6.79 25.85
CA GLU A 9 17.56 5.52 25.38
C GLU A 9 16.49 4.56 24.84
N GLU A 10 15.33 4.52 25.50
CA GLU A 10 14.21 3.65 25.12
C GLU A 10 13.54 4.11 23.82
N ILE A 11 13.36 5.42 23.63
CA ILE A 11 12.90 6.01 22.37
C ILE A 11 13.87 5.67 21.23
N LYS A 12 15.18 5.85 21.46
CA LYS A 12 16.19 5.58 20.43
C LYS A 12 16.25 4.11 20.04
N LYS A 13 16.01 3.21 21.00
CA LYS A 13 15.91 1.77 20.75
C LYS A 13 14.67 1.43 19.93
N LEU A 14 13.51 2.00 20.28
CA LEU A 14 12.27 1.80 19.56
C LEU A 14 12.34 2.38 18.13
N GLU A 15 12.98 3.53 17.93
CA GLU A 15 13.24 4.10 16.61
C GLU A 15 14.13 3.20 15.75
N ALA A 16 15.15 2.57 16.36
CA ALA A 16 16.04 1.64 15.68
C ALA A 16 15.32 0.32 15.30
N GLU A 17 14.45 -0.21 16.17
CA GLU A 17 13.60 -1.39 15.88
C GLU A 17 12.57 -1.07 14.79
N LEU A 18 11.97 0.13 14.79
CA LEU A 18 11.08 0.57 13.73
C LEU A 18 11.83 0.75 12.39
N GLN A 19 13.05 1.29 12.40
CA GLN A 19 13.88 1.40 11.19
C GLN A 19 14.39 0.04 10.68
N SER A 20 14.70 -0.93 11.55
CA SER A 20 15.10 -2.26 11.13
C SER A 20 13.94 -3.01 10.48
N ASN A 21 12.75 -2.95 11.08
CA ASN A 21 11.53 -3.52 10.50
C ASN A 21 11.16 -2.82 9.18
N ALA A 22 11.37 -1.50 9.07
CA ALA A 22 11.14 -0.78 7.81
C ALA A 22 12.10 -1.20 6.68
N ARG A 23 13.29 -1.73 7.00
CA ARG A 23 14.24 -2.25 6.00
C ARG A 23 13.89 -3.67 5.52
N GLU A 24 13.31 -4.51 6.37
CA GLU A 24 12.83 -5.84 5.98
C GLU A 24 11.60 -5.81 5.06
N PHE A 25 10.81 -4.73 5.10
CA PHE A 25 9.61 -4.57 4.26
C PHE A 25 9.72 -3.45 3.22
N GLN A 26 10.92 -3.22 2.68
CA GLN A 26 11.04 -2.42 1.46
C GLN A 26 10.47 -3.22 0.28
N ILE A 27 9.16 -3.11 0.05
CA ILE A 27 8.59 -3.38 -1.27
C ILE A 27 9.27 -2.37 -2.19
N LYS A 28 10.37 -2.78 -2.83
CA LYS A 28 10.97 -2.02 -3.93
C LYS A 28 9.84 -1.80 -4.93
N GLU A 29 9.56 -0.53 -5.14
CA GLU A 29 8.59 0.04 -6.05
C GLU A 29 8.90 -0.39 -7.49
N ASN A 30 8.63 -1.65 -7.78
CA ASN A 30 8.61 -2.24 -9.11
C ASN A 30 7.33 -3.06 -9.23
N VAL A 31 6.23 -2.52 -8.69
CA VAL A 31 4.89 -3.01 -9.01
C VAL A 31 4.62 -2.48 -10.42
N PRO A 32 4.68 -3.32 -11.47
CA PRO A 32 4.41 -2.87 -12.82
C PRO A 32 2.97 -2.35 -12.86
N GLU A 33 2.65 -1.41 -13.75
CA GLU A 33 1.27 -1.02 -14.03
C GLU A 33 0.46 -2.28 -14.40
N ARG A 34 -0.24 -2.87 -13.42
CA ARG A 34 -0.87 -4.19 -13.54
C ARG A 34 -2.38 -4.11 -13.44
N LYS A 35 -3.00 -5.05 -14.15
CA LYS A 35 -4.46 -5.25 -14.19
C LYS A 35 -4.95 -5.74 -12.82
N LEU A 36 -5.58 -4.86 -12.06
CA LEU A 36 -6.26 -5.21 -10.81
C LEU A 36 -7.47 -6.10 -11.13
N LYS A 37 -7.58 -7.25 -10.45
CA LYS A 37 -8.80 -8.06 -10.49
C LYS A 37 -9.65 -7.70 -9.28
N PHE A 38 -10.80 -7.11 -9.56
CA PHE A 38 -11.84 -6.87 -8.57
C PHE A 38 -12.40 -8.21 -8.08
N THR A 39 -12.29 -8.49 -6.78
CA THR A 39 -12.73 -9.77 -6.21
C THR A 39 -14.13 -9.70 -5.62
N SER A 40 -14.49 -8.61 -4.92
CA SER A 40 -15.84 -8.47 -4.34
C SER A 40 -16.14 -7.05 -3.84
N VAL A 41 -17.44 -6.71 -3.79
CA VAL A 41 -18.00 -5.68 -2.91
C VAL A 41 -18.55 -6.44 -1.71
N GLU A 42 -18.09 -6.13 -0.50
CA GLU A 42 -18.74 -6.63 0.71
C GLU A 42 -19.92 -5.69 1.01
N ARG A 43 -21.13 -6.23 0.92
CA ARG A 43 -22.34 -5.52 1.34
C ARG A 43 -22.61 -5.96 2.78
N PRO A 44 -22.71 -5.06 3.76
CA PRO A 44 -23.00 -5.45 5.14
C PRO A 44 -24.33 -6.20 5.19
N GLU A 45 -24.37 -7.31 5.92
CA GLU A 45 -25.55 -8.18 6.03
C GLU A 45 -26.61 -7.64 6.98
N ASP A 46 -26.33 -6.58 7.75
CA ASP A 46 -27.32 -5.91 8.57
C ASP A 46 -27.81 -4.62 7.90
N GLY A 47 -29.11 -4.36 7.99
CA GLY A 47 -29.84 -3.23 7.41
C GLY A 47 -29.48 -1.85 7.98
N ASP A 48 -28.22 -1.65 8.35
CA ASP A 48 -27.69 -0.39 8.83
C ASP A 48 -27.16 0.43 7.65
N HIS A 49 -27.86 1.52 7.33
CA HIS A 49 -27.51 2.38 6.20
C HIS A 49 -26.17 3.13 6.38
N PHE A 50 -25.51 2.98 7.53
CA PHE A 50 -24.31 3.71 7.95
C PHE A 50 -22.98 3.05 7.56
N SER A 51 -22.96 1.80 7.11
CA SER A 51 -21.69 1.10 6.88
C SER A 51 -20.93 1.66 5.68
N ASN A 52 -19.62 1.89 5.84
CA ASN A 52 -18.72 2.31 4.77
C ASN A 52 -18.78 1.35 3.56
N SER A 53 -18.51 1.87 2.37
CA SER A 53 -18.43 1.02 1.18
C SER A 53 -17.03 0.42 1.12
N SER A 54 -16.91 -0.89 1.34
CA SER A 54 -15.64 -1.60 1.24
C SER A 54 -15.53 -2.35 -0.09
N CYS A 55 -14.33 -2.40 -0.65
CA CYS A 55 -14.01 -3.30 -1.74
C CYS A 55 -12.61 -3.88 -1.57
N SER A 56 -12.45 -5.12 -2.04
CA SER A 56 -11.17 -5.80 -1.99
C SER A 56 -10.63 -6.07 -3.39
N PHE A 57 -9.32 -5.93 -3.54
CA PHE A 57 -8.59 -6.21 -4.76
C PHE A 57 -7.50 -7.21 -4.47
N GLN A 58 -7.36 -8.23 -5.31
CA GLN A 58 -6.22 -9.14 -5.23
C GLN A 58 -5.17 -8.72 -6.27
N VAL A 59 -3.96 -8.43 -5.79
CA VAL A 59 -2.80 -8.20 -6.64
C VAL A 59 -1.97 -9.46 -6.69
N ASN A 60 -1.71 -9.95 -7.91
CA ASN A 60 -0.82 -11.08 -8.15
C ASN A 60 0.33 -10.61 -9.05
N SER A 61 1.56 -10.74 -8.57
CA SER A 61 2.73 -10.58 -9.42
C SER A 61 3.01 -11.87 -10.20
N GLN A 62 2.98 -11.80 -11.52
CA GLN A 62 3.49 -12.89 -12.37
C GLN A 62 5.02 -12.85 -12.35
N ILE A 63 5.64 -14.01 -12.13
CA ILE A 63 7.08 -14.21 -12.25
C ILE A 63 7.40 -14.13 -13.75
N LEU A 64 8.06 -13.05 -14.17
CA LEU A 64 8.52 -12.91 -15.55
C LEU A 64 9.96 -13.42 -15.63
N TYR A 65 10.20 -14.42 -16.47
CA TYR A 65 11.55 -14.82 -16.86
C TYR A 65 11.71 -14.63 -18.36
N GLU A 66 12.51 -13.66 -18.76
CA GLU A 66 12.81 -13.40 -20.17
C GLU A 66 14.02 -14.24 -20.60
N VAL A 67 13.76 -15.26 -21.42
CA VAL A 67 14.81 -16.05 -22.05
C VAL A 67 15.43 -15.23 -23.17
N GLN A 68 16.71 -14.88 -23.05
CA GLN A 68 17.42 -14.16 -24.10
C GLN A 68 17.83 -15.09 -25.27
N ARG A 69 18.17 -14.51 -26.42
CA ARG A 69 18.64 -15.26 -27.58
C ARG A 69 19.87 -16.10 -27.21
N GLY A 70 19.79 -17.42 -27.40
CA GLY A 70 20.86 -18.36 -27.04
C GLY A 70 20.75 -18.94 -25.63
N GLN A 71 19.68 -18.62 -24.89
CA GLN A 71 19.34 -19.26 -23.63
C GLN A 71 18.13 -20.18 -23.82
N ALA A 72 17.98 -21.14 -22.91
CA ALA A 72 16.81 -22.00 -22.82
C ALA A 72 16.46 -22.22 -21.35
N LEU A 73 15.16 -22.23 -21.04
CA LEU A 73 14.66 -22.58 -19.71
C LEU A 73 14.37 -24.09 -19.69
N ILE A 74 14.99 -24.79 -18.75
CA ILE A 74 14.80 -26.22 -18.54
C ILE A 74 14.13 -26.41 -17.18
N THR A 75 13.03 -27.16 -17.17
CA THR A 75 12.33 -27.54 -15.94
C THR A 75 12.56 -29.01 -15.66
N PHE A 76 12.74 -29.35 -14.38
CA PHE A 76 12.92 -30.72 -13.92
C PHE A 76 11.77 -31.08 -12.99
N GLU A 77 11.34 -32.34 -13.04
CA GLU A 77 10.28 -32.84 -12.16
C GLU A 77 10.71 -32.83 -10.68
N LYS A 78 12.00 -33.04 -10.41
CA LYS A 78 12.58 -33.07 -9.07
C LYS A 78 13.65 -31.99 -8.93
N GLU A 79 13.62 -31.28 -7.81
CA GLU A 79 14.59 -30.23 -7.48
C GLU A 79 16.04 -30.76 -7.43
N GLU A 80 16.25 -31.95 -6.86
CA GLU A 80 17.56 -32.61 -6.75
C GLU A 80 18.27 -32.74 -8.11
N VAL A 81 17.49 -32.96 -9.18
CA VAL A 81 18.03 -33.09 -10.54
C VAL A 81 18.51 -31.73 -11.05
N ALA A 82 17.75 -30.66 -10.80
CA ALA A 82 18.13 -29.31 -11.18
C ALA A 82 19.41 -28.87 -10.46
N GLN A 83 19.50 -29.12 -9.15
CA GLN A 83 20.68 -28.79 -8.34
C GLN A 83 21.93 -29.55 -8.83
N ASN A 84 21.81 -30.84 -9.15
CA ASN A 84 22.93 -31.61 -9.67
C ASN A 84 23.41 -31.08 -11.03
N VAL A 85 22.48 -30.74 -11.93
CA VAL A 85 22.81 -30.16 -13.24
C VAL A 85 23.51 -28.81 -13.10
N ILE A 86 23.07 -27.96 -12.17
CA ILE A 86 23.72 -26.67 -11.88
C ILE A 86 25.11 -26.89 -11.26
N SER A 87 25.24 -27.83 -10.32
CA SER A 87 26.50 -28.15 -9.64
C SER A 87 27.59 -28.67 -10.59
N MET A 88 27.21 -29.44 -11.62
CA MET A 88 28.14 -29.88 -12.66
C MET A 88 28.63 -28.73 -13.56
N GLY A 89 27.94 -27.58 -13.56
CA GLY A 89 28.36 -26.33 -14.20
C GLY A 89 28.28 -26.33 -15.72
N THR A 90 29.08 -27.17 -16.39
CA THR A 90 29.14 -27.24 -17.85
C THR A 90 28.77 -28.62 -18.38
N HIS A 91 27.91 -28.64 -19.39
CA HIS A 91 27.44 -29.83 -20.08
C HIS A 91 27.80 -29.76 -21.56
N VAL A 92 28.04 -30.93 -22.16
CA VAL A 92 28.22 -31.05 -23.61
C VAL A 92 26.97 -31.71 -24.17
N VAL A 93 26.25 -30.98 -25.02
CA VAL A 93 25.03 -31.45 -25.67
C VAL A 93 25.33 -31.67 -27.14
N GLN A 94 24.96 -32.83 -27.66
CA GLN A 94 25.03 -33.10 -29.10
C GLN A 94 23.77 -32.56 -29.77
N MET A 95 23.93 -31.56 -30.63
CA MET A 95 22.86 -31.02 -31.47
C MET A 95 23.27 -31.14 -32.94
N GLU A 96 22.48 -31.86 -33.74
CA GLU A 96 22.68 -32.00 -35.19
C GLU A 96 24.11 -32.41 -35.62
N GLY A 97 24.75 -33.30 -34.84
CA GLY A 97 26.11 -33.78 -35.10
C GLY A 97 27.23 -32.83 -34.65
N THR A 98 26.90 -31.70 -34.03
CA THR A 98 27.84 -30.77 -33.41
C THR A 98 27.75 -30.83 -31.89
N SER A 99 28.91 -30.94 -31.23
CA SER A 99 29.00 -30.90 -29.77
C SER A 99 29.00 -29.45 -29.30
N VAL A 100 27.92 -29.02 -28.64
CA VAL A 100 27.76 -27.67 -28.10
C VAL A 100 27.98 -27.70 -26.60
N LYS A 101 28.87 -26.84 -26.12
CA LYS A 101 29.13 -26.64 -24.69
C LYS A 101 28.12 -25.65 -24.14
N VAL A 102 27.34 -26.06 -23.14
CA VAL A 102 26.33 -25.23 -22.49
C VAL A 102 26.60 -25.17 -20.98
N SER A 103 26.29 -24.04 -20.36
CA SER A 103 26.44 -23.86 -18.92
C SER A 103 25.08 -23.76 -18.25
N ALA A 104 24.90 -24.53 -17.18
CA ALA A 104 23.70 -24.51 -16.36
C ALA A 104 23.85 -23.45 -15.28
N HIS A 105 22.87 -22.55 -15.19
CA HIS A 105 22.82 -21.55 -14.14
C HIS A 105 21.48 -21.65 -13.42
N PRO A 106 21.45 -21.42 -12.10
CA PRO A 106 20.19 -21.25 -11.39
C PRO A 106 19.43 -20.08 -12.01
N VAL A 107 18.11 -20.23 -12.10
CA VAL A 107 17.24 -19.17 -12.60
C VAL A 107 16.78 -18.37 -11.39
N PRO A 108 17.20 -17.09 -11.26
CA PRO A 108 16.67 -16.23 -10.21
C PRO A 108 15.21 -15.92 -10.54
N LEU A 109 14.30 -16.72 -9.99
CA LEU A 109 12.87 -16.46 -10.07
C LEU A 109 12.61 -15.24 -9.19
N SER A 110 12.18 -14.14 -9.81
CA SER A 110 11.77 -12.96 -9.06
C SER A 110 10.65 -13.34 -8.08
N THR A 111 10.73 -12.78 -6.87
CA THR A 111 9.75 -13.04 -5.82
C THR A 111 8.35 -12.63 -6.27
N GLY A 112 7.46 -13.60 -6.40
CA GLY A 112 6.05 -13.35 -6.65
C GLY A 112 5.37 -12.88 -5.36
N VAL A 113 4.84 -11.65 -5.36
CA VAL A 113 4.01 -11.17 -4.26
C VAL A 113 2.54 -11.38 -4.57
N ARG A 114 1.80 -11.89 -3.58
CA ARG A 114 0.34 -11.92 -3.55
C ARG A 114 -0.12 -11.13 -2.35
N PHE A 115 -1.01 -10.17 -2.55
CA PHE A 115 -1.60 -9.41 -1.46
C PHE A 115 -3.03 -9.00 -1.78
N GLN A 116 -3.81 -8.79 -0.73
CA GLN A 116 -5.15 -8.25 -0.81
C GLN A 116 -5.10 -6.78 -0.36
N VAL A 117 -5.66 -5.88 -1.17
CA VAL A 117 -5.88 -4.49 -0.77
C VAL A 117 -7.34 -4.35 -0.41
N HIS A 118 -7.61 -4.04 0.85
CA HIS A 118 -8.93 -3.60 1.29
C HIS A 118 -8.99 -2.08 1.20
N VAL A 119 -10.05 -1.58 0.58
CA VAL A 119 -10.31 -0.15 0.39
C VAL A 119 -11.67 0.16 1.00
N ASP A 120 -11.65 1.00 2.02
CA ASP A 120 -12.85 1.44 2.73
C ASP A 120 -13.13 2.90 2.40
N ILE A 121 -14.29 3.16 1.81
CA ILE A 121 -14.77 4.51 1.51
C ILE A 121 -15.71 4.94 2.61
N SER A 122 -15.32 5.99 3.34
CA SER A 122 -16.14 6.49 4.45
C SER A 122 -17.39 7.21 3.96
N LYS A 123 -18.54 6.90 4.57
CA LYS A 123 -19.81 7.64 4.36
C LYS A 123 -19.95 8.90 5.22
N MET A 124 -19.00 9.12 6.14
CA MET A 124 -19.00 10.22 7.11
C MET A 124 -17.79 11.13 6.98
N LYS A 125 -16.74 10.71 6.26
CA LYS A 125 -15.52 11.49 6.08
C LYS A 125 -15.31 11.92 4.63
N ILE A 126 -14.82 13.15 4.45
CA ILE A 126 -14.38 13.67 3.15
C ILE A 126 -12.98 14.25 3.26
N ASN A 127 -12.26 14.21 2.14
CA ASN A 127 -11.02 14.96 1.94
C ASN A 127 -11.33 16.26 1.20
N VAL A 128 -10.74 17.35 1.67
CA VAL A 128 -10.85 18.68 1.06
C VAL A 128 -9.46 19.16 0.73
N THR A 129 -9.21 19.51 -0.53
CA THR A 129 -7.88 19.96 -0.99
C THR A 129 -7.97 21.30 -1.73
N GLY A 130 -6.84 22.01 -1.81
CA GLY A 130 -6.76 23.33 -2.43
C GLY A 130 -7.19 24.47 -1.50
N ILE A 131 -7.07 24.27 -0.18
CA ILE A 131 -7.47 25.26 0.82
C ILE A 131 -6.50 26.45 0.78
N PRO A 132 -6.95 27.72 0.74
CA PRO A 132 -6.08 28.91 0.76
C PRO A 132 -5.27 29.01 2.06
N ASP A 133 -3.97 29.28 1.94
CA ASP A 133 -3.07 29.50 3.08
C ASP A 133 -2.96 30.99 3.40
N GLU A 134 -4.08 31.59 3.82
CA GLU A 134 -4.17 33.03 4.14
C GLU A 134 -4.39 33.31 5.63
N LEU A 135 -4.86 32.32 6.38
CA LEU A 135 -5.21 32.44 7.80
C LEU A 135 -4.35 31.52 8.66
N SER A 136 -4.41 31.68 9.98
CA SER A 136 -3.79 30.71 10.90
C SER A 136 -4.47 29.33 10.78
N GLU A 137 -3.80 28.27 11.26
CA GLU A 137 -4.37 26.91 11.21
C GLU A 137 -5.71 26.81 11.95
N GLU A 138 -5.79 27.41 13.15
CA GLU A 138 -7.00 27.45 13.97
C GLU A 138 -8.13 28.16 13.25
N GLN A 139 -7.87 29.38 12.74
CA GLN A 139 -8.86 30.12 11.96
C GLN A 139 -9.29 29.35 10.70
N THR A 140 -8.39 28.59 10.11
CA THR A 140 -8.69 27.79 8.92
C THR A 140 -9.61 26.62 9.26
N ARG A 141 -9.35 25.92 10.37
CA ARG A 141 -10.24 24.87 10.89
C ARG A 141 -11.63 25.42 11.19
N ASP A 142 -11.73 26.54 11.90
CA ASP A 142 -13.01 27.17 12.23
C ASP A 142 -13.82 27.54 10.97
N LYS A 143 -13.15 28.08 9.94
CA LYS A 143 -13.82 28.46 8.68
C LYS A 143 -14.28 27.25 7.89
N LEU A 144 -13.51 26.17 7.89
CA LEU A 144 -13.91 24.90 7.28
C LEU A 144 -15.13 24.35 8.02
N GLU A 145 -15.05 24.21 9.34
CA GLU A 145 -16.15 23.69 10.17
C GLU A 145 -17.45 24.46 9.91
N LEU A 146 -17.41 25.80 10.03
CA LEU A 146 -18.59 26.65 9.76
C LEU A 146 -19.10 26.56 8.33
N SER A 147 -18.22 26.33 7.35
CA SER A 147 -18.62 26.21 5.95
C SER A 147 -19.28 24.88 5.67
N PHE A 148 -18.78 23.79 6.26
CA PHE A 148 -19.30 22.44 6.09
C PHE A 148 -20.46 22.12 7.02
N TYR A 149 -20.66 22.89 8.10
CA TYR A 149 -21.87 22.87 8.93
C TYR A 149 -23.11 23.35 8.18
N LYS A 150 -22.95 24.23 7.18
CA LYS A 150 -24.08 24.83 6.45
C LYS A 150 -24.74 23.84 5.49
N SER A 151 -25.97 23.46 5.81
CA SER A 151 -26.80 22.55 5.00
C SER A 151 -27.12 23.09 3.60
N LYS A 152 -27.11 24.42 3.40
CA LYS A 152 -27.38 25.07 2.09
C LYS A 152 -26.45 24.57 0.97
N ASN A 153 -25.22 24.18 1.31
CA ASN A 153 -24.24 23.70 0.34
C ASN A 153 -24.17 22.17 0.26
N GLY A 154 -25.05 21.46 0.97
CA GLY A 154 -24.99 20.00 1.13
C GLY A 154 -24.23 19.55 2.38
N GLY A 155 -23.77 20.50 3.20
CA GLY A 155 -23.13 20.26 4.49
C GLY A 155 -24.08 19.70 5.55
N GLY A 156 -23.55 19.49 6.75
CA GLY A 156 -24.25 18.94 7.90
C GLY A 156 -23.38 19.06 9.15
N GLU A 157 -23.90 18.61 10.29
CA GLU A 157 -23.19 18.68 11.57
C GLU A 157 -21.80 18.02 11.47
N VAL A 158 -20.78 18.80 11.83
CA VAL A 158 -19.36 18.42 11.75
C VAL A 158 -18.93 17.92 13.12
N GLU A 159 -18.30 16.76 13.15
CA GLU A 159 -17.70 16.17 14.35
C GLU A 159 -16.26 16.65 14.55
N SER A 160 -15.45 16.66 13.47
CA SER A 160 -14.05 17.08 13.52
C SER A 160 -13.55 17.65 12.20
N VAL A 161 -12.53 18.51 12.28
CA VAL A 161 -11.78 19.04 11.14
C VAL A 161 -10.28 18.89 11.38
N ASP A 162 -9.66 17.95 10.68
CA ASP A 162 -8.22 17.69 10.72
C ASP A 162 -7.55 18.39 9.53
N TYR A 163 -7.13 19.65 9.75
CA TYR A 163 -6.44 20.45 8.74
C TYR A 163 -4.91 20.30 8.83
N ASP A 164 -4.28 19.98 7.69
CA ASP A 164 -2.84 20.04 7.47
C ASP A 164 -2.49 21.20 6.53
N ARG A 165 -1.79 22.19 7.09
CA ARG A 165 -1.33 23.37 6.37
C ARG A 165 -0.32 23.05 5.28
N LYS A 166 0.56 22.06 5.50
CA LYS A 166 1.65 21.74 4.55
C LYS A 166 1.10 21.17 3.25
N SER A 167 0.14 20.24 3.34
CA SER A 167 -0.54 19.67 2.18
C SER A 167 -1.72 20.51 1.68
N ARG A 168 -2.06 21.62 2.36
CA ARG A 168 -3.23 22.47 2.07
C ARG A 168 -4.51 21.66 1.92
N SER A 169 -4.66 20.68 2.83
CA SER A 169 -5.71 19.67 2.80
C SER A 169 -6.31 19.48 4.18
N ALA A 170 -7.60 19.13 4.24
CA ALA A 170 -8.30 18.82 5.47
C ALA A 170 -9.12 17.55 5.33
N VAL A 171 -9.20 16.78 6.42
CA VAL A 171 -10.20 15.73 6.59
C VAL A 171 -11.35 16.30 7.41
N ILE A 172 -12.57 16.13 6.93
CA ILE A 172 -13.78 16.56 7.64
C ILE A 172 -14.60 15.33 7.98
N THR A 173 -14.92 15.18 9.26
CA THR A 173 -15.78 14.12 9.78
C THR A 173 -17.15 14.70 10.12
N PHE A 174 -18.21 14.09 9.63
CA PHE A 174 -19.59 14.48 9.91
C PHE A 174 -20.21 13.54 10.95
N VAL A 175 -21.10 14.08 11.79
CA VAL A 175 -21.86 13.30 12.77
C VAL A 175 -22.84 12.32 12.10
N VAL A 176 -23.42 12.73 10.95
CA VAL A 176 -24.47 11.97 10.26
C VAL A 176 -23.96 11.43 8.93
N ALA A 177 -24.12 10.11 8.71
CA ALA A 177 -23.80 9.48 7.44
C ALA A 177 -24.68 9.98 6.28
N GLY A 178 -24.11 9.99 5.07
CA GLY A 178 -24.79 10.44 3.85
C GLY A 178 -24.69 11.95 3.60
N VAL A 179 -24.19 12.74 4.57
CA VAL A 179 -23.77 14.14 4.31
C VAL A 179 -22.60 14.14 3.32
N ALA A 180 -21.62 13.26 3.51
CA ALA A 180 -20.48 13.11 2.61
C ALA A 180 -20.94 12.87 1.15
N ASP A 181 -21.85 11.93 0.91
CA ASP A 181 -22.39 11.65 -0.43
C ASP A 181 -23.03 12.87 -1.11
N LYS A 182 -23.73 13.72 -0.36
CA LYS A 182 -24.35 14.94 -0.89
C LYS A 182 -23.30 15.93 -1.37
N ILE A 183 -22.22 16.08 -0.63
CA ILE A 183 -21.10 16.98 -0.95
C ILE A 183 -20.31 16.44 -2.15
N LEU A 184 -20.00 15.14 -2.14
CA LEU A 184 -19.16 14.50 -3.15
C LEU A 184 -19.77 14.52 -4.56
N LYS A 185 -21.11 14.60 -4.68
CA LYS A 185 -21.80 14.77 -5.98
C LYS A 185 -21.35 16.01 -6.76
N LYS A 186 -20.91 17.07 -6.07
CA LYS A 186 -20.54 18.34 -6.72
C LYS A 186 -19.08 18.44 -7.13
N LYS A 187 -18.19 17.56 -6.63
CA LYS A 187 -16.71 17.54 -6.79
C LYS A 187 -15.95 18.80 -6.35
N THR A 188 -16.56 19.98 -6.47
CA THR A 188 -16.04 21.26 -5.98
C THR A 188 -16.99 21.84 -4.95
N TYR A 189 -16.41 22.53 -3.96
CA TYR A 189 -17.14 23.14 -2.86
C TYR A 189 -16.77 24.62 -2.73
N PRO A 190 -17.76 25.54 -2.70
CA PRO A 190 -17.49 26.95 -2.51
C PRO A 190 -17.18 27.23 -1.03
N LEU A 191 -15.94 27.63 -0.75
CA LEU A 191 -15.42 28.00 0.56
C LEU A 191 -15.29 29.51 0.64
N TYR A 192 -15.92 30.12 1.65
CA TYR A 192 -15.78 31.55 1.91
C TYR A 192 -14.76 31.79 3.02
N MET A 193 -13.67 32.46 2.70
CA MET A 193 -12.54 32.66 3.58
C MET A 193 -11.91 34.03 3.35
N ASN A 194 -11.53 34.72 4.43
CA ASN A 194 -10.86 36.03 4.34
C ASN A 194 -11.54 37.02 3.36
N GLN A 195 -12.87 37.12 3.42
CA GLN A 195 -13.70 37.97 2.56
C GLN A 195 -13.69 37.62 1.04
N LYS A 196 -13.22 36.41 0.68
CA LYS A 196 -13.16 35.91 -0.71
C LYS A 196 -13.75 34.50 -0.83
N TRP A 197 -14.20 34.16 -2.04
CA TRP A 197 -14.70 32.83 -2.37
C TRP A 197 -13.62 32.01 -3.08
N TYR A 198 -13.42 30.79 -2.62
CA TYR A 198 -12.51 29.81 -3.18
C TYR A 198 -13.29 28.55 -3.57
N ASN A 199 -12.89 27.92 -4.66
CA ASN A 199 -13.42 26.61 -5.05
C ASN A 199 -12.42 25.55 -4.59
N VAL A 200 -12.73 24.88 -3.48
CA VAL A 200 -11.93 23.77 -2.99
C VAL A 200 -12.44 22.46 -3.61
N THR A 201 -11.55 21.49 -3.74
CA THR A 201 -11.91 20.17 -4.29
C THR A 201 -12.29 19.25 -3.15
N VAL A 202 -13.40 18.52 -3.31
CA VAL A 202 -13.87 17.52 -2.35
C VAL A 202 -13.77 16.14 -2.96
N SER A 203 -13.17 15.22 -2.23
CA SER A 203 -12.99 13.82 -2.63
C SER A 203 -13.36 12.87 -1.49
N PRO A 204 -13.76 11.63 -1.79
CA PRO A 204 -14.07 10.66 -0.74
C PRO A 204 -12.86 10.43 0.15
N PHE A 205 -13.09 10.26 1.45
CA PHE A 205 -12.06 9.75 2.34
C PHE A 205 -11.92 8.24 2.12
N ILE A 206 -10.73 7.83 1.70
CA ILE A 206 -10.40 6.44 1.35
C ILE A 206 -9.36 5.94 2.34
N GLU A 207 -9.74 4.98 3.17
CA GLU A 207 -8.81 4.21 3.98
C GLU A 207 -8.36 2.98 3.18
N ARG A 208 -7.04 2.75 3.14
CA ARG A 208 -6.45 1.62 2.41
C ARG A 208 -5.67 0.76 3.37
N ARG A 209 -6.00 -0.52 3.41
CA ARG A 209 -5.34 -1.52 4.27
C ARG A 209 -4.77 -2.62 3.39
N LEU A 210 -3.51 -2.96 3.63
CA LEU A 210 -2.86 -4.11 3.03
C LEU A 210 -3.09 -5.32 3.93
N GLU A 211 -3.67 -6.37 3.38
CA GLU A 211 -3.96 -7.61 4.10
C GLU A 211 -3.46 -8.83 3.33
N LYS A 212 -3.33 -9.95 4.05
CA LYS A 212 -2.99 -11.28 3.50
C LYS A 212 -1.80 -11.23 2.53
N TYR A 213 -0.75 -10.56 2.98
CA TYR A 213 0.51 -10.48 2.26
C TYR A 213 1.19 -11.85 2.29
N GLN A 214 1.43 -12.41 1.11
CA GLN A 214 2.17 -13.64 0.92
C GLN A 214 3.32 -13.36 -0.04
N VAL A 215 4.52 -13.54 0.48
CA VAL A 215 5.73 -13.59 -0.33
C VAL A 215 5.91 -15.04 -0.72
N GLY A 216 5.76 -15.33 -2.00
CA GLY A 216 6.23 -16.60 -2.54
C GLY A 216 7.74 -16.52 -2.68
N CYS A 217 8.46 -16.82 -1.59
CA CYS A 217 9.87 -17.20 -1.71
C CYS A 217 9.90 -18.66 -2.14
N VAL A 218 10.48 -18.96 -3.30
CA VAL A 218 11.19 -20.22 -3.44
C VAL A 218 12.52 -19.97 -2.73
N GLN A 219 12.75 -20.65 -1.61
CA GLN A 219 13.99 -20.50 -0.85
C GLN A 219 15.16 -20.85 -1.76
N GLU A 220 15.96 -19.86 -2.15
CA GLU A 220 17.37 -20.08 -2.45
C GLU A 220 18.11 -20.08 -1.10
N ASP A 221 18.06 -21.19 -0.38
CA ASP A 221 19.03 -21.46 0.67
C ASP A 221 20.26 -22.10 0.03
N SER A 222 21.20 -21.27 -0.40
CA SER A 222 22.59 -21.71 -0.55
C SER A 222 23.55 -20.52 -0.45
N THR A 223 23.92 -20.17 0.79
CA THR A 223 25.35 -19.99 1.08
C THR A 223 25.65 -20.66 2.42
N SER A 224 26.56 -21.63 2.35
CA SER A 224 27.10 -22.45 3.41
C SER A 224 27.64 -21.61 4.59
N ASP A 225 27.14 -21.83 5.81
CA ASP A 225 27.95 -22.28 6.95
C ASP A 225 27.14 -22.35 8.26
N TRP A 226 27.50 -23.34 9.08
CA TRP A 226 26.78 -23.88 10.23
C TRP A 226 26.73 -22.98 11.49
N ILE A 227 25.66 -23.16 12.29
CA ILE A 227 25.47 -22.87 13.75
C ILE A 227 24.88 -21.50 14.13
N ARG A 228 23.56 -21.44 14.44
CA ARG A 228 22.98 -21.41 15.81
C ARG A 228 21.46 -21.17 15.78
N ARG A 229 20.74 -22.03 16.50
CA ARG A 229 19.41 -21.89 17.14
C ARG A 229 18.72 -20.52 16.99
N HIS A 230 17.44 -20.51 16.59
CA HIS A 230 16.33 -20.52 17.55
C HIS A 230 14.96 -20.70 16.87
N SER A 231 14.11 -21.43 17.59
CA SER A 231 12.70 -21.71 17.37
C SER A 231 11.87 -20.45 17.08
N CYS A 232 11.11 -20.44 15.98
CA CYS A 232 9.97 -19.53 15.82
C CYS A 232 8.72 -20.16 16.46
N ARG A 233 8.09 -19.40 17.34
CA ARG A 233 6.70 -19.55 17.78
C ARG A 233 5.98 -18.27 17.39
#